data_AF-A0A318TC09-F1
#
_entry.id   AF-A0A318TC09-F1
#
_cell.length_a   1.000
_cell.length_b   1.000
_cell.length_c   1.000
_cell.angle_alpha   90.00
_cell.angle_beta   90.00
_cell.angle_gamma   90.00
#
_symmetry.space_group_name_H-M   'P 1'
#
loop_
_entity.id
_entity.type
_entity.pdbx_description
1 polymer ?
#
loop_
_entity_poly.entity_id
_entity_poly.type
_entity_poly.pdbx_seq_one_letter_code
_entity_poly.pdbx_strand_id
1 'polypeptide(L)'
;MRSLNRIGIKLGFAGVIGIMLAVGMIANQAATEPKVREANRHADDEAQISENALIAESEMRNMQLAVRGVRLARSTKDFDKRRSQFRDAKAAQAKLLEVSIALSASPEEKRMYGEITRLTDEYAVGADEQAQQQKKMLELNEKRATLATDWDRKADALIAATGNGGGTANLDRGGY
;
A
#
# COMPACT_ATOMS: atom_id res chain seq x y z
N MET A 1 -51.50 25.46 -10.15
CA MET A 1 -50.71 24.31 -10.66
C MET A 1 -49.40 24.83 -11.25
N ARG A 2 -48.26 24.44 -10.64
CA ARG A 2 -46.85 24.50 -11.14
C ARG A 2 -46.26 25.91 -11.37
N SER A 3 -45.07 26.33 -10.95
CA SER A 3 -44.00 25.83 -10.08
C SER A 3 -42.98 26.99 -9.95
N LEU A 4 -42.93 27.69 -8.81
CA LEU A 4 -41.85 28.63 -8.48
C LEU A 4 -41.28 28.27 -7.10
N ASN A 5 -40.99 26.99 -6.96
CA ASN A 5 -40.20 26.42 -5.89
C ASN A 5 -38.71 26.55 -6.30
N ARG A 6 -37.85 26.98 -5.37
CA ARG A 6 -36.38 26.75 -5.29
C ARG A 6 -35.37 27.80 -5.76
N ILE A 7 -35.72 28.96 -6.33
CA ILE A 7 -34.68 29.92 -6.80
C ILE A 7 -34.39 31.06 -5.78
N GLY A 8 -35.40 31.60 -5.09
CA GLY A 8 -35.19 32.74 -4.16
C GLY A 8 -34.49 32.42 -2.83
N ILE A 9 -34.58 31.18 -2.34
CA ILE A 9 -33.94 30.74 -1.08
C ILE A 9 -32.44 30.42 -1.26
N LYS A 10 -31.94 30.31 -2.50
CA LYS A 10 -30.53 29.98 -2.78
C LYS A 10 -29.59 31.19 -2.86
N LEU A 11 -30.10 32.43 -2.91
CA LEU A 11 -29.25 33.64 -2.90
C LEU A 11 -29.15 34.35 -1.54
N GLY A 12 -30.14 34.17 -0.64
CA GLY A 12 -30.10 34.77 0.70
C GLY A 12 -29.18 34.05 1.70
N PHE A 13 -28.83 32.79 1.45
CA PHE A 13 -28.00 31.98 2.35
C PHE A 13 -26.49 32.27 2.23
N ALA A 14 -26.01 32.85 1.13
CA ALA A 14 -24.59 33.17 0.98
C ALA A 14 -24.18 34.46 1.73
N GLY A 15 -25.09 35.44 1.85
CA GLY A 15 -24.81 36.73 2.51
C GLY A 15 -24.82 36.65 4.04
N VAL A 16 -25.67 35.81 4.64
CA VAL A 16 -25.78 35.65 6.10
C VAL A 16 -24.59 34.85 6.68
N ILE A 17 -24.05 33.89 5.92
CA ILE A 17 -22.86 33.11 6.31
C ILE A 17 -21.61 34.01 6.33
N GLY A 18 -21.48 34.95 5.39
CA GLY A 18 -20.35 35.89 5.33
C GLY A 18 -20.30 36.88 6.51
N ILE A 19 -21.46 37.39 6.95
CA ILE A 19 -21.54 38.36 8.07
C ILE A 19 -21.35 37.66 9.43
N MET A 20 -21.78 36.39 9.57
CA MET A 20 -21.54 35.58 10.77
C MET A 20 -20.05 35.21 10.94
N LEU A 21 -19.33 34.95 9.84
CA LEU A 21 -17.88 34.70 9.84
C LEU A 21 -17.07 35.96 10.17
N ALA A 22 -17.52 37.14 9.73
CA ALA A 22 -16.83 38.41 10.02
C ALA A 22 -16.97 38.86 11.48
N VAL A 23 -18.12 38.62 12.12
CA VAL A 23 -18.35 38.96 13.54
C VAL A 23 -17.63 37.96 14.48
N GLY A 24 -17.50 36.69 14.09
CA GLY A 24 -16.70 35.69 14.82
C GLY A 24 -15.20 36.00 14.85
N MET A 25 -14.68 36.68 13.83
CA MET A 25 -13.27 37.07 13.73
C MET A 25 -12.91 38.25 14.67
N ILE A 26 -13.86 39.14 14.97
CA ILE A 26 -13.63 40.36 15.76
C ILE A 26 -13.68 40.10 17.29
N ALA A 27 -14.49 39.13 17.74
CA ALA A 27 -14.60 38.81 19.17
C ALA A 27 -13.37 38.06 19.74
N ASN A 28 -12.56 37.40 18.89
CA ASN A 28 -11.40 36.63 19.35
C ASN A 28 -10.16 37.50 19.66
N GLN A 29 -10.13 38.74 19.16
CA GLN A 29 -9.02 39.69 19.33
C GLN A 29 -8.99 40.45 20.69
N ALA A 30 -9.95 40.23 21.60
CA ALA A 30 -10.04 40.95 22.88
C ALA A 30 -9.48 40.19 24.10
N ALA A 31 -8.84 39.02 23.93
CA ALA A 31 -8.36 38.16 25.03
C ALA A 31 -6.86 37.80 24.90
N THR A 32 -6.05 38.79 24.52
CA THR A 32 -4.85 38.68 23.67
C THR A 32 -3.50 38.55 24.40
N GLU A 33 -3.43 37.85 25.52
CA GLU A 33 -2.12 37.43 26.06
C GLU A 33 -2.01 35.92 26.30
N PRO A 34 -3.02 35.23 26.87
CA PRO A 34 -3.03 33.76 26.91
C PRO A 34 -3.44 33.13 25.56
N LYS A 35 -4.32 33.78 24.79
CA LYS A 35 -4.87 33.23 23.54
C LYS A 35 -3.91 33.24 22.36
N VAL A 36 -2.90 34.10 22.32
CA VAL A 36 -1.90 34.06 21.25
C VAL A 36 -1.02 32.81 21.38
N ARG A 37 -0.69 32.42 22.62
CA ARG A 37 0.01 31.17 22.90
C ARG A 37 -0.83 29.93 22.60
N GLU A 38 -2.12 29.97 22.92
CA GLU A 38 -3.05 28.87 22.65
C GLU A 38 -3.41 28.76 21.16
N ALA A 39 -3.61 29.88 20.46
CA ALA A 39 -3.82 29.91 19.01
C ALA A 39 -2.57 29.49 18.23
N ASN A 40 -1.36 29.90 18.68
CA ASN A 40 -0.12 29.39 18.08
C ASN A 40 0.04 27.88 18.31
N ARG A 41 -0.25 27.37 19.51
CA ARG A 41 -0.24 25.92 19.76
C ARG A 41 -1.24 25.18 18.89
N HIS A 42 -2.46 25.68 18.76
CA HIS A 42 -3.46 25.09 17.87
C HIS A 42 -3.02 25.13 16.40
N ALA A 43 -2.44 26.23 15.94
CA ALA A 43 -1.90 26.32 14.58
C ALA A 43 -0.72 25.37 14.36
N ASP A 44 0.16 25.20 15.36
CA ASP A 44 1.28 24.26 15.32
C ASP A 44 0.75 22.80 15.27
N ASP A 45 -0.23 22.46 16.10
CA ASP A 45 -0.86 21.14 16.13
C ASP A 45 -1.59 20.84 14.79
N GLU A 46 -2.31 21.80 14.23
CA GLU A 46 -2.98 21.66 12.92
C GLU A 46 -1.98 21.54 11.77
N ALA A 47 -0.88 22.30 11.79
CA ALA A 47 0.20 22.18 10.82
C ALA A 47 0.84 20.78 10.88
N GLN A 48 1.08 20.27 12.08
CA GLN A 48 1.63 18.93 12.29
C GLN A 48 0.65 17.83 11.87
N ILE A 49 -0.64 17.98 12.16
CA ILE A 49 -1.69 17.05 11.71
C ILE A 49 -1.77 17.02 10.18
N SER A 50 -1.69 18.18 9.53
CA SER A 50 -1.70 18.30 8.06
C SER A 50 -0.47 17.64 7.44
N GLU A 51 0.72 17.89 7.98
CA GLU A 51 1.96 17.23 7.55
C GLU A 51 1.87 15.71 7.73
N ASN A 52 1.45 15.24 8.91
CA ASN A 52 1.26 13.82 9.18
C ASN A 52 0.25 13.18 8.23
N ALA A 53 -0.85 13.86 7.90
CA ALA A 53 -1.85 13.38 6.96
C ALA A 53 -1.28 13.25 5.54
N LEU A 54 -0.49 14.23 5.08
CA LEU A 54 0.17 14.18 3.78
C LEU A 54 1.17 13.02 3.69
N ILE A 55 1.98 12.83 4.74
CA ILE A 55 2.94 11.72 4.80
C ILE A 55 2.19 10.38 4.89
N ALA A 56 1.13 10.29 5.69
CA ALA A 56 0.30 9.09 5.80
C ALA A 56 -0.36 8.69 4.47
N GLU A 57 -0.80 9.67 3.68
CA GLU A 57 -1.30 9.42 2.32
C GLU A 57 -0.18 8.93 1.39
N SER A 58 1.03 9.49 1.51
CA SER A 58 2.20 9.00 0.79
C SER A 58 2.52 7.55 1.14
N GLU A 59 2.46 7.18 2.42
CA GLU A 59 2.66 5.80 2.84
C GLU A 59 1.54 4.86 2.37
N MET A 60 0.30 5.35 2.24
CA MET A 60 -0.78 4.59 1.59
C MET A 60 -0.42 4.26 0.14
N ARG A 61 0.08 5.25 -0.60
CA ARG A 61 0.53 5.04 -1.99
C ARG A 61 1.71 4.07 -2.05
N ASN A 62 2.66 4.15 -1.12
CA ASN A 62 3.76 3.19 -1.01
C ASN A 62 3.27 1.76 -0.78
N MET A 63 2.29 1.57 0.12
CA MET A 63 1.64 0.27 0.32
C MET A 63 1.00 -0.25 -0.97
N GLN A 64 0.22 0.58 -1.68
CA GLN A 64 -0.41 0.19 -2.94
C GLN A 64 0.62 -0.19 -4.02
N LEU A 65 1.72 0.55 -4.11
CA LEU A 65 2.83 0.24 -5.01
C LEU A 65 3.54 -1.07 -4.62
N ALA A 66 3.71 -1.32 -3.32
CA ALA A 66 4.28 -2.56 -2.82
C ALA A 66 3.39 -3.77 -3.15
N VAL A 67 2.07 -3.67 -2.98
CA VAL A 67 1.11 -4.71 -3.39
C VAL A 67 1.18 -4.98 -4.89
N ARG A 68 1.21 -3.93 -5.71
CA ARG A 68 1.43 -4.07 -7.16
C ARG A 68 2.77 -4.75 -7.44
N GLY A 69 3.81 -4.38 -6.72
CA GLY A 69 5.14 -4.98 -6.81
C GLY A 69 5.14 -6.46 -6.48
N VAL A 70 4.40 -6.89 -5.44
CA VAL A 70 4.19 -8.29 -5.08
C VAL A 70 3.60 -9.05 -6.26
N ARG A 71 2.50 -8.54 -6.85
CA ARG A 71 1.85 -9.17 -8.01
C ARG A 71 2.75 -9.29 -9.24
N LEU A 72 3.75 -8.44 -9.37
CA LEU A 72 4.69 -8.42 -10.48
C LEU A 72 6.04 -9.09 -10.15
N ALA A 73 6.19 -9.64 -8.95
CA ALA A 73 7.42 -10.28 -8.52
C ALA A 73 7.73 -11.50 -9.39
N ARG A 74 9.00 -11.63 -9.80
CA ARG A 74 9.51 -12.71 -10.67
C ARG A 74 10.29 -13.78 -9.90
N SER A 75 10.60 -13.51 -8.63
CA SER A 75 11.34 -14.40 -7.74
C SER A 75 10.80 -14.27 -6.32
N THR A 76 11.01 -15.30 -5.50
CA THR A 76 10.71 -15.30 -4.07
C THR A 76 11.44 -14.16 -3.34
N LYS A 77 12.70 -13.89 -3.70
CA LYS A 77 13.49 -12.77 -3.19
C LYS A 77 12.85 -11.40 -3.46
N ASP A 78 12.40 -11.17 -4.70
CA ASP A 78 11.72 -9.91 -5.06
C ASP A 78 10.39 -9.80 -4.31
N PHE A 79 9.64 -10.90 -4.22
CA PHE A 79 8.39 -10.96 -3.47
C PHE A 79 8.61 -10.54 -2.00
N ASP A 80 9.59 -11.12 -1.31
CA ASP A 80 9.88 -10.83 0.10
C ASP A 80 10.30 -9.37 0.31
N LYS A 81 11.09 -8.81 -0.62
CA LYS A 81 11.43 -7.39 -0.61
C LYS A 81 10.19 -6.51 -0.70
N ARG A 82 9.27 -6.78 -1.64
CA ARG A 82 8.02 -6.01 -1.79
C ARG A 82 7.12 -6.15 -0.57
N ARG A 83 7.08 -7.35 0.03
CA ARG A 83 6.37 -7.58 1.29
C ARG A 83 6.95 -6.81 2.46
N SER A 84 8.28 -6.66 2.55
CA SER A 84 8.89 -5.79 3.56
C SER A 84 8.47 -4.34 3.35
N GLN A 85 8.60 -3.83 2.13
CA GLN A 85 8.23 -2.45 1.80
C GLN A 85 6.77 -2.14 2.17
N PHE A 86 5.86 -3.09 1.96
CA PHE A 86 4.47 -2.95 2.39
C PHE A 86 4.34 -2.81 3.92
N ARG A 87 5.02 -3.69 4.69
CA ARG A 87 4.97 -3.65 6.16
C ARG A 87 5.57 -2.37 6.72
N ASP A 88 6.69 -1.93 6.14
CA ASP A 88 7.40 -0.73 6.58
C ASP A 88 6.52 0.51 6.36
N ALA A 89 5.89 0.64 5.18
CA ALA A 89 4.95 1.72 4.88
C ALA A 89 3.71 1.68 5.79
N LYS A 90 3.15 0.48 6.05
CA LYS A 90 2.01 0.32 6.98
C LYS A 90 2.36 0.81 8.39
N ALA A 91 3.51 0.38 8.91
CA ALA A 91 3.96 0.76 10.24
C ALA A 91 4.22 2.28 10.34
N ALA A 92 4.81 2.87 9.31
CA ALA A 92 5.02 4.32 9.23
C ALA A 92 3.68 5.08 9.22
N GLN A 93 2.71 4.65 8.40
CA GLN A 93 1.39 5.25 8.38
C GLN A 93 0.68 5.15 9.73
N ALA A 94 0.70 3.98 10.37
CA ALA A 94 0.06 3.78 11.67
C ALA A 94 0.58 4.75 12.73
N LYS A 95 1.92 4.94 12.79
CA LYS A 95 2.54 5.89 13.70
C LYS A 95 2.09 7.33 13.45
N LEU A 96 1.99 7.74 12.19
CA LEU A 96 1.53 9.09 11.83
C LEU A 96 0.07 9.31 12.23
N LEU A 97 -0.79 8.32 11.99
CA LEU A 97 -2.21 8.38 12.37
C LEU A 97 -2.39 8.39 13.89
N GLU A 98 -1.59 7.63 14.64
CA GLU A 98 -1.60 7.67 16.12
C GLU A 98 -1.24 9.05 16.65
N VAL A 99 -0.20 9.69 16.09
CA VAL A 99 0.17 11.07 16.45
C VAL A 99 -0.95 12.04 16.11
N SER A 100 -1.56 11.93 14.92
CA SER A 100 -2.69 12.79 14.55
C SER A 100 -3.91 12.59 15.46
N ILE A 101 -4.22 11.37 15.90
CA ILE A 101 -5.28 11.09 16.88
C ILE A 101 -4.97 11.75 18.23
N ALA A 102 -3.71 11.70 18.66
CA ALA A 102 -3.28 12.30 19.93
C ALA A 102 -3.38 13.83 19.91
N LEU A 103 -3.00 14.46 18.78
CA LEU A 103 -3.04 15.92 18.60
C LEU A 103 -4.45 16.46 18.30
N SER A 104 -5.34 15.63 17.74
CA SER A 104 -6.71 16.04 17.39
C SER A 104 -7.47 16.55 18.62
N ALA A 105 -8.03 17.75 18.55
CA ALA A 105 -8.82 18.32 19.63
C ALA A 105 -10.26 17.77 19.63
N SER A 106 -10.83 17.48 18.45
CA SER A 106 -12.23 17.06 18.35
C SER A 106 -12.40 15.53 18.43
N PRO A 107 -13.49 15.04 19.06
CA PRO A 107 -13.85 13.62 19.00
C PRO A 107 -14.21 13.13 17.60
N GLU A 108 -14.52 14.03 16.66
CA GLU A 108 -14.83 13.69 15.28
C GLU A 108 -13.55 13.38 14.48
N GLU A 109 -12.52 14.21 14.57
CA GLU A 109 -11.21 13.97 13.94
C GLU A 109 -10.56 12.69 14.46
N LYS A 110 -10.63 12.44 15.77
CA LYS A 110 -10.14 11.18 16.36
C LYS A 110 -10.85 9.96 15.77
N ARG A 111 -12.17 10.05 15.56
CA ARG A 111 -12.95 8.98 14.93
C ARG A 111 -12.57 8.81 13.46
N MET A 112 -12.40 9.91 12.73
CA MET A 112 -11.97 9.85 11.33
C MET A 112 -10.61 9.16 11.17
N TYR A 113 -9.59 9.58 11.93
CA TYR A 113 -8.26 8.93 11.87
C TYR A 113 -8.31 7.48 12.35
N GLY A 114 -9.14 7.17 13.36
CA GLY A 114 -9.40 5.79 13.79
C GLY A 114 -10.02 4.93 12.67
N GLU A 115 -10.97 5.48 11.90
CA GLU A 115 -11.53 4.79 10.74
C GLU A 115 -10.51 4.58 9.63
N ILE A 116 -9.61 5.55 9.39
CA ILE A 116 -8.51 5.38 8.42
C ILE A 116 -7.61 4.21 8.84
N THR A 117 -7.23 4.13 10.13
CA THR A 117 -6.46 3.00 10.66
C THR A 117 -7.19 1.67 10.42
N ARG A 118 -8.48 1.60 10.74
CA ARG A 118 -9.29 0.38 10.52
C ARG A 118 -9.33 -0.02 9.05
N LEU A 119 -9.56 0.93 8.15
CA LEU A 119 -9.60 0.67 6.70
C LEU A 119 -8.22 0.24 6.16
N THR A 120 -7.13 0.78 6.68
CA THR A 120 -5.77 0.32 6.34
C THR A 120 -5.55 -1.12 6.80
N ASP A 121 -6.03 -1.51 7.98
CA ASP A 121 -5.92 -2.88 8.45
C ASP A 121 -6.71 -3.86 7.59
N GLU A 122 -7.94 -3.51 7.20
CA GLU A 122 -8.76 -4.30 6.27
C GLU A 122 -8.10 -4.43 4.89
N TYR A 123 -7.54 -3.33 4.38
CA TYR A 123 -6.76 -3.35 3.15
C TYR A 123 -5.55 -4.29 3.27
N ALA A 124 -4.85 -4.31 4.41
CA ALA A 124 -3.70 -5.16 4.64
C ALA A 124 -4.06 -6.66 4.66
N VAL A 125 -5.24 -7.02 5.17
CA VAL A 125 -5.75 -8.40 5.11
C VAL A 125 -5.94 -8.83 3.66
N GLY A 126 -6.67 -8.05 2.86
CA GLY A 126 -6.89 -8.38 1.45
C GLY A 126 -5.59 -8.41 0.64
N ALA A 127 -4.64 -7.53 0.95
CA ALA A 127 -3.30 -7.53 0.35
C ALA A 127 -2.49 -8.79 0.71
N ASP A 128 -2.65 -9.32 1.93
CA ASP A 128 -1.98 -10.56 2.35
C ASP A 128 -2.51 -11.77 1.59
N GLU A 129 -3.83 -11.91 1.47
CA GLU A 129 -4.47 -13.00 0.73
C GLU A 129 -3.97 -13.08 -0.71
N GLN A 130 -3.87 -11.93 -1.39
CA GLN A 130 -3.31 -11.83 -2.74
C GLN A 130 -1.82 -12.21 -2.77
N ALA A 131 -1.06 -11.77 -1.78
CA ALA A 131 0.36 -12.09 -1.69
C ALA A 131 0.60 -13.59 -1.51
N GLN A 132 -0.21 -14.28 -0.69
CA GLN A 132 -0.09 -15.73 -0.49
C GLN A 132 -0.32 -16.50 -1.80
N GLN A 133 -1.28 -16.06 -2.62
CA GLN A 133 -1.53 -16.68 -3.92
C GLN A 133 -0.33 -16.51 -4.87
N GLN A 134 0.24 -15.31 -4.94
CA GLN A 134 1.43 -15.06 -5.76
C GLN A 134 2.64 -15.87 -5.29
N LYS A 135 2.85 -15.98 -3.97
CA LYS A 135 3.94 -16.77 -3.39
C LYS A 135 3.84 -18.24 -3.81
N LYS A 136 2.65 -18.84 -3.72
CA LYS A 136 2.40 -20.22 -4.18
C LYS A 136 2.75 -20.41 -5.65
N MET A 137 2.43 -19.44 -6.51
CA MET A 137 2.75 -19.51 -7.94
C MET A 137 4.27 -19.46 -8.18
N LEU A 138 5.00 -18.60 -7.46
CA LEU A 138 6.45 -18.52 -7.56
C LEU A 138 7.13 -19.81 -7.09
N GLU A 139 6.71 -20.35 -5.94
CA GLU A 139 7.23 -21.62 -5.42
C GLU A 139 6.95 -22.80 -6.37
N LEU A 140 5.77 -22.82 -7.00
CA LEU A 140 5.45 -23.85 -7.99
C LEU A 140 6.34 -23.73 -9.24
N ASN A 141 6.62 -22.51 -9.69
CA ASN A 141 7.51 -22.28 -10.83
C ASN A 141 8.96 -22.69 -10.51
N GLU A 142 9.46 -22.39 -9.32
CA GLU A 142 10.78 -22.86 -8.87
C GLU A 142 10.85 -24.39 -8.85
N LYS A 143 9.85 -25.07 -8.27
CA LYS A 143 9.76 -26.54 -8.28
C LYS A 143 9.74 -27.12 -9.69
N ARG A 144 8.98 -26.50 -10.60
CA ARG A 144 8.91 -26.91 -12.01
C ARG A 144 10.27 -26.76 -12.70
N ALA A 145 10.99 -25.67 -12.46
CA ALA A 145 12.31 -25.45 -13.02
C ALA A 145 13.32 -26.51 -12.54
N THR A 146 13.36 -26.79 -11.23
CA THR A 146 14.22 -27.85 -10.67
C THR A 146 13.89 -29.21 -11.26
N LEU A 147 12.59 -29.56 -11.33
CA LEU A 147 12.16 -30.83 -11.88
C LEU A 147 12.55 -30.98 -13.35
N ALA A 148 12.38 -29.93 -14.17
CA ALA A 148 12.79 -29.95 -15.57
C ALA A 148 14.30 -30.21 -15.72
N THR A 149 15.13 -29.51 -14.94
CA THR A 149 16.59 -29.74 -14.93
C THR A 149 16.96 -31.16 -14.52
N ASP A 150 16.25 -31.74 -13.55
CA ASP A 150 16.48 -33.13 -13.13
C ASP A 150 16.06 -34.13 -14.22
N TRP A 151 14.99 -33.85 -14.96
CA TRP A 151 14.57 -34.65 -16.11
C TRP A 151 15.58 -34.57 -17.25
N ASP A 152 16.05 -33.36 -17.60
CA ASP A 152 17.06 -33.16 -18.63
C ASP A 152 18.32 -33.96 -18.30
N ARG A 153 18.80 -33.89 -17.04
CA ARG A 153 19.96 -34.67 -16.58
C ARG A 153 19.75 -36.19 -16.70
N LYS A 154 18.55 -36.68 -16.37
CA LYS A 154 18.22 -38.11 -16.49
C LYS A 154 18.12 -38.54 -17.96
N ALA A 155 17.55 -37.70 -18.81
CA ALA A 155 17.45 -37.96 -20.24
C ALA A 155 18.85 -38.03 -20.88
N ASP A 156 19.72 -37.07 -20.58
CA ASP A 156 21.11 -37.07 -21.04
C ASP A 156 21.86 -38.32 -20.59
N ALA A 157 21.66 -38.76 -19.33
CA ALA A 157 22.27 -39.98 -18.82
C ALA A 157 21.79 -41.24 -19.56
N LEU A 158 20.50 -41.32 -19.92
CA LEU A 158 19.95 -42.43 -20.70
C LEU A 158 20.48 -42.44 -22.15
N ILE A 159 20.60 -41.26 -22.77
CA ILE A 159 21.18 -41.12 -24.11
C ILE A 159 22.65 -41.56 -24.08
N ALA A 160 23.42 -41.15 -23.08
CA ALA A 160 24.82 -41.57 -22.93
C ALA A 160 24.95 -43.09 -22.70
N ALA A 161 24.09 -43.67 -21.87
CA ALA A 161 24.09 -45.11 -21.58
C ALA A 161 23.73 -45.97 -22.81
N THR A 162 22.86 -45.47 -23.68
CA THR A 162 22.43 -46.18 -24.91
C THR A 162 23.35 -45.90 -26.10
N GLY A 163 23.99 -44.72 -26.16
CA GLY A 163 24.95 -44.34 -27.20
C GLY A 163 26.30 -45.07 -27.12
N ASN A 164 26.69 -45.56 -25.93
CA ASN A 164 27.92 -46.34 -25.74
C ASN A 164 27.79 -47.83 -26.13
N GLY A 165 26.61 -48.29 -26.53
CA GLY A 165 26.36 -49.69 -26.96
C GLY A 165 26.67 -49.96 -28.43
N GLY A 166 26.94 -48.93 -29.24
CA GLY A 166 27.31 -49.05 -30.65
C GLY A 166 28.82 -49.19 -30.85
N GLY A 167 29.49 -50.03 -30.07
CA GLY A 167 30.86 -50.43 -30.33
C GLY A 167 30.93 -51.06 -31.72
N THR A 168 31.67 -50.42 -32.62
CA THR A 168 32.05 -50.97 -33.92
C THR A 168 32.67 -52.35 -33.69
N ALA A 169 31.83 -53.39 -33.83
CA ALA A 169 32.27 -54.77 -33.89
C ALA A 169 33.16 -54.89 -35.13
N ASN A 170 34.45 -54.90 -34.83
CA ASN A 170 35.55 -55.37 -35.64
C ASN A 170 35.10 -56.59 -36.49
N LEU A 171 34.76 -56.37 -37.75
CA LEU A 171 34.74 -57.44 -38.75
C LEU A 171 36.02 -57.32 -39.55
N ASP A 172 37.07 -57.82 -38.91
CA ASP A 172 38.23 -58.40 -39.56
C ASP A 172 37.73 -59.42 -40.61
N ARG A 173 37.74 -59.01 -41.88
CA ARG A 173 37.70 -59.93 -43.03
C ARG A 173 39.12 -60.07 -43.53
N GLY A 174 39.87 -60.98 -42.92
CA GLY A 174 41.00 -61.64 -43.55
C GLY A 174 40.53 -62.61 -44.66
N GLY A 175 41.38 -62.75 -45.69
CA GLY A 175 41.32 -63.75 -46.77
C GLY A 175 40.15 -63.57 -47.74
N TYR A 176 40.32 -63.47 -49.05
CA TYR A 176 41.36 -63.95 -49.96
C TYR A 176 41.49 -62.98 -51.14
#